data_AF-A0A812V547-F1
#
_entry.id   AF-A0A812V547-F1
#
_cell.length_a   1.000
_cell.length_b   1.000
_cell.length_c   1.000
_cell.angle_alpha   90.00
_cell.angle_beta   90.00
_cell.angle_gamma   90.00
#
_symmetry.space_group_name_H-M   'P 1'
#
loop_
_entity.id
_entity.type
_entity.pdbx_description
1 polymer ?
#
loop_
_entity_poly.entity_id
_entity_poly.type
_entity_poly.pdbx_seq_one_letter_code
_entity_poly.pdbx_strand_id
1 'polypeptide(L)'
;MTSPQFESREKSVLTLIYPRVPSQRLVLLGLKKRGFGQGKFNGFGGKLEAGESLEEGALRELREECGLRADLTSLTWRGCLTYIYDTKPKAMEVNIFDLEAWGGEPEETEEMKPAWYSHEEIPLEKMWADDAYWLLQYLNQQMATPFVGRFRFKGHEGPDSWKVLEHFVRPLLPASVPRMGPSAQIEPGAALLVSTVSFIGAPSARPLESFIRYHLLKGFARVMIFVDDPADSATLDAVRRFPASRVLYRVRGEELWREQRQHCSSFDKLEGFVDEVSARQLLDFELASKLAPSLGCGWILCLDSDELLYTREESVVPHLQSLESQGIYQMSYLNHEAVPEQPETLDYFATVSLFKLHQFAVPLTAKARSGLRFWMNRSKHGQYFLFYDNGKSACRTGLAATPASQHLWQLPSGYKSCTALADPRRMDVEGFRECKDPCVLHFPVCGSAWLTAKYKTLGEFPDKWLGNMPLNESFHKDAREAQLRGGDTLKTMFMEQVLLDSREATAQIACGTCTRLTEHLTTLDAVSTGTVAPDATADGAADSYAVANGDRAVGVERGWILSKAMGYLSPEL
;
A
#
# COMPACT_ATOMS: atom_id res chain seq x y z
N MET A 1 35.19 -10.33 -6.84
CA MET A 1 34.92 -11.37 -5.81
C MET A 1 34.80 -10.65 -4.47
N THR A 2 33.59 -10.24 -4.09
CA THR A 2 33.29 -9.65 -2.78
C THR A 2 32.85 -10.77 -1.84
N SER A 3 33.47 -10.86 -0.66
CA SER A 3 33.26 -11.96 0.29
C SER A 3 31.80 -11.99 0.82
N PRO A 4 31.15 -13.18 0.89
CA PRO A 4 29.76 -13.34 1.35
C PRO A 4 29.48 -12.93 2.82
N GLN A 5 30.51 -12.68 3.63
CA GLN A 5 30.36 -12.41 5.07
C GLN A 5 29.87 -10.99 5.43
N PHE A 6 29.78 -10.07 4.48
CA PHE A 6 29.50 -8.65 4.79
C PHE A 6 28.03 -8.23 4.63
N GLU A 7 27.20 -8.99 3.92
CA GLU A 7 25.79 -8.62 3.69
C GLU A 7 24.87 -8.90 4.90
N SER A 8 25.33 -9.69 5.87
CA SER A 8 24.54 -10.11 7.04
C SER A 8 24.90 -9.40 8.34
N ARG A 9 25.59 -8.25 8.30
CA ARG A 9 25.91 -7.50 9.54
C ARG A 9 24.65 -6.85 10.10
N GLU A 10 24.42 -7.04 11.40
CA GLU A 10 23.40 -6.32 12.15
C GLU A 10 23.60 -4.80 11.98
N LYS A 11 22.51 -4.06 11.79
CA LYS A 11 22.53 -2.63 11.54
C LYS A 11 21.95 -1.86 12.71
N SER A 12 22.62 -0.77 13.08
CA SER A 12 21.99 0.30 13.85
C SER A 12 21.40 1.30 12.88
N VAL A 13 20.14 1.67 13.08
CA VAL A 13 19.43 2.67 12.26
C VAL A 13 19.62 4.04 12.89
N LEU A 14 19.96 5.01 12.06
CA LEU A 14 20.19 6.40 12.43
C LEU A 14 19.47 7.32 11.45
N THR A 15 19.27 8.55 11.90
CA THR A 15 18.72 9.66 11.12
C THR A 15 19.75 10.77 11.04
N LEU A 16 19.69 11.56 9.97
CA LEU A 16 20.52 12.74 9.79
C LEU A 16 19.76 13.78 8.98
N ILE A 17 19.48 14.94 9.56
CA ILE A 17 18.73 16.04 8.97
C ILE A 17 19.68 17.18 8.62
N TYR A 18 19.45 17.76 7.43
CA TYR A 18 20.04 19.03 7.01
C TYR A 18 18.94 20.08 6.88
N PRO A 19 18.83 21.03 7.84
CA PRO A 19 18.06 22.24 7.64
C PRO A 19 18.71 23.12 6.57
N ARG A 20 17.93 23.57 5.59
CA ARG A 20 18.44 24.31 4.43
C ARG A 20 17.58 25.50 4.08
N VAL A 21 18.23 26.50 3.47
CA VAL A 21 17.57 27.60 2.78
C VAL A 21 18.02 27.55 1.31
N PRO A 22 17.37 26.73 0.45
CA PRO A 22 17.84 26.48 -0.91
C PRO A 22 17.97 27.75 -1.75
N SER A 23 17.06 28.72 -1.55
CA SER A 23 17.08 30.02 -2.23
C SER A 23 18.35 30.84 -1.94
N GLN A 24 19.01 30.58 -0.81
CA GLN A 24 20.25 31.25 -0.41
C GLN A 24 21.48 30.33 -0.48
N ARG A 25 21.30 29.06 -0.90
CA ARG A 25 22.36 28.03 -0.89
C ARG A 25 23.03 27.90 0.49
N LEU A 26 22.21 27.96 1.54
CA LEU A 26 22.65 27.80 2.92
C LEU A 26 22.21 26.45 3.47
N VAL A 27 23.10 25.84 4.26
CA VAL A 27 22.82 24.65 5.06
C VAL A 27 23.26 24.89 6.49
N LEU A 28 22.46 24.44 7.45
CA LEU A 28 22.81 24.47 8.86
C LEU A 28 23.59 23.20 9.21
N LEU A 29 24.78 23.38 9.77
CA LEU A 29 25.61 22.29 10.30
C LEU A 29 25.87 22.51 11.79
N GLY A 30 26.16 21.43 12.50
CA GLY A 30 26.53 21.45 13.91
C GLY A 30 27.95 20.96 14.14
N LEU A 31 28.76 21.70 14.91
CA LEU A 31 30.01 21.20 15.45
C LEU A 31 29.73 20.32 16.66
N LYS A 32 30.03 19.03 16.57
CA LYS A 32 29.75 18.06 17.63
C LYS A 32 30.72 18.24 18.80
N LYS A 33 30.20 18.54 19.98
CA LYS A 33 30.98 18.88 21.19
C LYS A 33 31.31 17.65 22.05
N ARG A 34 30.50 16.59 21.98
CA ARG A 34 30.68 15.34 22.72
C ARG A 34 30.26 14.11 21.91
N GLY A 35 30.71 12.93 22.34
CA GLY A 35 30.28 11.65 21.78
C GLY A 35 30.95 11.29 20.44
N PHE A 36 30.31 10.37 19.71
CA PHE A 36 30.84 9.87 18.43
C PHE A 36 30.86 10.99 17.38
N GLY A 37 32.05 11.26 16.82
CA GLY A 37 32.24 12.38 15.88
C GLY A 37 32.60 13.72 16.53
N GLN A 38 32.95 13.74 17.82
CA GLN A 38 33.42 14.95 18.49
C GLN A 38 34.49 15.70 17.68
N GLY A 39 34.32 17.01 17.57
CA GLY A 39 35.21 17.90 16.83
C GLY A 39 34.94 17.97 15.32
N LYS A 40 33.95 17.23 14.81
CA LYS A 40 33.53 17.30 13.41
C LYS A 40 32.23 18.09 13.23
N PHE A 41 32.09 18.74 12.08
CA PHE A 41 30.82 19.31 11.64
C PHE A 41 29.95 18.22 10.98
N ASN A 42 28.63 18.26 11.20
CA ASN A 42 27.68 17.36 10.55
C ASN A 42 26.27 17.98 10.46
N GLY A 43 25.32 17.28 9.83
CA GLY A 43 23.89 17.49 10.07
C GLY A 43 23.48 17.06 11.48
N PHE A 44 22.19 17.18 11.79
CA PHE A 44 21.63 16.88 13.12
C PHE A 44 20.97 15.51 13.12
N GLY A 45 21.28 14.66 14.10
CA GLY A 45 20.77 13.30 14.07
C GLY A 45 21.51 12.31 14.96
N GLY A 46 20.86 11.17 15.16
CA GLY A 46 21.32 10.15 16.07
C GLY A 46 20.68 8.80 15.81
N LYS A 47 20.73 7.93 16.82
CA LYS A 47 20.18 6.59 16.71
C LYS A 47 18.67 6.65 16.85
N LEU A 48 17.99 5.84 16.05
CA LEU A 48 16.56 5.65 16.21
C LEU A 48 16.30 4.94 17.54
N GLU A 49 15.40 5.48 18.36
CA GLU A 49 14.98 4.83 19.59
C GLU A 49 13.89 3.78 19.32
N ALA A 50 13.70 2.87 20.28
CA ALA A 50 12.71 1.82 20.14
C ALA A 50 11.30 2.41 20.10
N GLY A 51 10.55 2.11 19.03
CA GLY A 51 9.17 2.57 18.83
C GLY A 51 9.03 3.90 18.07
N GLU A 52 10.14 4.54 17.69
CA GLU A 52 10.09 5.75 16.85
C GLU A 52 10.08 5.41 15.36
N SER A 53 9.31 6.15 14.56
CA SER A 53 9.53 6.25 13.11
C SER A 53 10.81 7.03 12.80
N LEU A 54 11.33 6.88 11.58
CA LEU A 54 12.54 7.60 11.16
C LEU A 54 12.34 9.11 11.27
N GLU A 55 11.17 9.61 10.89
CA GLU A 55 10.84 11.03 10.94
C GLU A 55 10.73 11.53 12.38
N GLU A 56 10.12 10.76 13.28
CA GLU A 56 10.04 11.11 14.71
C GLU A 56 11.42 11.15 15.35
N GLY A 57 12.24 10.13 15.14
CA GLY A 57 13.61 10.09 15.64
C GLY A 57 14.46 11.22 15.07
N ALA A 58 14.28 11.56 13.79
CA ALA A 58 14.93 12.70 13.17
C ALA A 58 14.51 14.02 13.85
N LEU A 59 13.21 14.30 14.00
CA LEU A 59 12.73 15.53 14.64
C LEU A 59 13.10 15.62 16.14
N ARG A 60 13.14 14.49 16.85
CA ARG A 60 13.62 14.43 18.23
C ARG A 60 15.07 14.90 18.31
N GLU A 61 15.95 14.28 17.53
CA GLU A 61 17.39 14.60 17.49
C GLU A 61 17.63 16.05 17.05
N LEU A 62 16.88 16.56 16.07
CA LEU A 62 16.96 17.96 15.67
C LEU A 62 16.66 18.92 16.83
N ARG A 63 15.58 18.64 17.58
CA ARG A 63 15.18 19.45 18.73
C ARG A 63 16.22 19.37 19.85
N GLU A 64 16.75 18.18 20.12
CA GLU A 64 17.74 17.94 21.18
C GLU A 64 19.10 18.55 20.87
N GLU A 65 19.56 18.47 19.61
CA GLU A 65 20.87 18.95 19.22
C GLU A 65 20.90 20.45 18.91
N CYS A 66 19.80 21.06 18.43
CA CYS A 66 19.81 22.49 18.04
C CYS A 66 18.54 23.31 18.35
N GLY A 67 17.57 22.75 19.07
CA GLY A 67 16.37 23.47 19.52
C GLY A 67 15.29 23.70 18.45
N LEU A 68 15.58 23.44 17.17
CA LEU A 68 14.62 23.61 16.07
C LEU A 68 13.45 22.63 16.18
N ARG A 69 12.28 23.08 15.73
CA ARG A 69 11.04 22.30 15.73
C ARG A 69 10.43 22.31 14.36
N ALA A 70 9.92 21.17 13.90
CA ALA A 70 9.19 21.10 12.65
C ALA A 70 8.10 20.04 12.72
N ASP A 71 7.17 20.09 11.78
CA ASP A 71 6.16 19.07 11.60
C ASP A 71 6.71 17.93 10.73
N LEU A 72 6.19 16.71 10.92
CA LEU A 72 6.57 15.52 10.12
C LEU A 72 6.44 15.76 8.62
N THR A 73 5.48 16.59 8.19
CA THR A 73 5.25 16.95 6.78
C THR A 73 6.33 17.85 6.18
N SER A 74 7.19 18.46 7.01
CA SER A 74 8.28 19.33 6.57
C SER A 74 9.57 18.56 6.27
N LEU A 75 9.65 17.29 6.68
CA LEU A 75 10.79 16.43 6.40
C LEU A 75 10.65 15.78 5.02
N THR A 76 11.72 15.84 4.24
CA THR A 76 11.82 15.08 2.98
C THR A 76 12.96 14.09 3.09
N TRP A 77 12.69 12.79 2.98
CA TRP A 77 13.74 11.77 2.91
C TRP A 77 14.47 11.84 1.57
N ARG A 78 15.80 11.79 1.60
CA ARG A 78 16.67 12.08 0.45
C ARG A 78 17.64 10.96 0.12
N GLY A 79 17.84 10.01 1.03
CA GLY A 79 18.63 8.83 0.75
C GLY A 79 19.04 8.06 2.00
N CYS A 80 19.75 6.96 1.77
CA CYS A 80 20.28 6.11 2.83
C CYS A 80 21.73 5.74 2.57
N LEU A 81 22.59 5.95 3.57
CA LEU A 81 24.00 5.64 3.55
C LEU A 81 24.32 4.54 4.56
N THR A 82 24.91 3.45 4.10
CA THR A 82 25.38 2.37 4.97
C THR A 82 26.87 2.52 5.27
N TYR A 83 27.22 2.69 6.53
CA TYR A 83 28.60 2.76 7.00
C TYR A 83 29.03 1.45 7.64
N ILE A 84 30.18 0.94 7.21
CA ILE A 84 30.82 -0.25 7.74
C ILE A 84 32.20 0.16 8.25
N TYR A 85 32.49 -0.15 9.49
CA TYR A 85 33.83 0.06 10.07
C TYR A 85 34.47 -1.30 10.30
N ASP A 86 35.72 -1.51 9.87
CA ASP A 86 36.42 -2.78 10.13
C ASP A 86 36.58 -3.03 11.64
N THR A 87 36.66 -1.94 12.41
CA THR A 87 36.75 -1.93 13.87
C THR A 87 35.42 -2.12 14.63
N LYS A 88 34.25 -2.18 13.96
CA LYS A 88 32.94 -2.39 14.63
C LYS A 88 32.18 -3.58 14.03
N PRO A 89 31.46 -4.36 14.87
CA PRO A 89 30.68 -5.50 14.39
C PRO A 89 29.41 -5.08 13.66
N LYS A 90 28.73 -4.03 14.13
CA LYS A 90 27.48 -3.52 13.53
C LYS A 90 27.76 -2.49 12.44
N ALA A 91 26.99 -2.56 11.36
CA ALA A 91 26.93 -1.49 10.38
C ALA A 91 26.00 -0.37 10.88
N MET A 92 26.15 0.83 10.33
CA MET A 92 25.27 1.96 10.60
C MET A 92 24.49 2.28 9.33
N GLU A 93 23.17 2.31 9.42
CA GLU A 93 22.29 2.72 8.33
C GLU A 93 21.77 4.12 8.65
N VAL A 94 22.21 5.11 7.91
CA VAL A 94 21.92 6.53 8.17
C VAL A 94 20.95 7.03 7.12
N ASN A 95 19.76 7.43 7.55
CA ASN A 95 18.69 7.97 6.72
C ASN A 95 18.81 9.49 6.65
N ILE A 96 19.00 10.02 5.45
CA ILE A 96 19.25 11.44 5.18
C ILE A 96 17.93 12.14 4.90
N PHE A 97 17.70 13.25 5.61
CA PHE A 97 16.51 14.08 5.46
C PHE A 97 16.89 15.54 5.17
N ASP A 98 16.07 16.20 4.36
CA ASP A 98 16.04 17.66 4.27
C ASP A 98 14.94 18.23 5.15
N LEU A 99 15.20 19.44 5.61
CA LEU A 99 14.21 20.27 6.28
C LEU A 99 14.28 21.70 5.72
N GLU A 100 13.19 22.18 5.13
CA GLU A 100 13.13 23.51 4.50
C GLU A 100 12.18 24.48 5.21
N ALA A 101 11.37 23.97 6.15
CA ALA A 101 10.48 24.75 7.00
C ALA A 101 10.59 24.26 8.45
N TRP A 102 10.79 25.20 9.37
CA TRP A 102 10.88 24.94 10.81
C TRP A 102 10.46 26.17 11.61
N GLY A 103 10.21 25.97 12.89
CA GLY A 103 10.01 27.01 13.90
C GLY A 103 11.15 27.02 14.92
N GLY A 104 11.40 28.20 15.48
CA GLY A 104 12.51 28.46 16.39
C GLY A 104 13.80 28.87 15.66
N GLU A 105 14.78 29.29 16.45
CA GLU A 105 16.13 29.64 15.97
C GLU A 105 17.12 28.57 16.42
N PRO A 106 18.19 28.29 15.64
CA PRO A 106 19.21 27.32 16.05
C PRO A 106 19.95 27.78 17.31
N GLU A 107 20.01 26.90 18.32
CA GLU A 107 20.65 27.19 19.60
C GLU A 107 21.82 26.22 19.87
N GLU A 108 22.89 26.74 20.50
CA GLU A 108 23.99 25.89 20.97
C GLU A 108 23.54 25.06 22.18
N THR A 109 23.77 23.76 22.11
CA THR A 109 23.42 22.80 23.16
C THR A 109 24.68 22.25 23.83
N GLU A 110 24.51 21.35 24.81
CA GLU A 110 25.64 20.58 25.33
C GLU A 110 26.27 19.66 24.28
N GLU A 111 25.45 19.21 23.31
CA GLU A 111 25.79 18.24 22.27
C GLU A 111 26.45 18.90 21.06
N MET A 112 25.90 20.03 20.61
CA MET A 112 26.14 20.56 19.28
C MET A 112 26.18 22.08 19.27
N LYS A 113 27.08 22.65 18.46
CA LYS A 113 27.11 24.09 18.18
C LYS A 113 26.69 24.36 16.73
N PRO A 114 25.46 24.83 16.48
CA PRO A 114 24.97 25.09 15.13
C PRO A 114 25.64 26.32 14.50
N ALA A 115 25.86 26.26 13.18
CA ALA A 115 26.35 27.35 12.37
C ALA A 115 25.87 27.20 10.91
N TRP A 116 25.51 28.32 10.30
CA TRP A 116 25.13 28.38 8.89
C TRP A 116 26.38 28.40 8.00
N TYR A 117 26.33 27.63 6.91
CA TYR A 117 27.37 27.59 5.89
C TYR A 117 26.75 27.78 4.51
N SER A 118 27.39 28.61 3.68
CA SER A 118 27.14 28.57 2.24
C SER A 118 27.69 27.28 1.66
N HIS A 119 27.10 26.79 0.56
CA HIS A 119 27.56 25.55 -0.08
C HIS A 119 29.04 25.58 -0.48
N GLU A 120 29.58 26.78 -0.76
CA GLU A 120 30.98 27.03 -1.14
C GLU A 120 31.94 27.06 0.05
N GLU A 121 31.44 27.28 1.27
CA GLU A 121 32.24 27.44 2.49
C GLU A 121 32.09 26.27 3.47
N ILE A 122 31.47 25.17 3.04
CA ILE A 122 31.34 23.96 3.88
C ILE A 122 32.73 23.44 4.26
N PRO A 123 33.04 23.28 5.57
CA PRO A 123 34.38 22.96 6.04
C PRO A 123 34.67 21.46 5.95
N LEU A 124 34.71 20.90 4.73
CA LEU A 124 34.84 19.46 4.48
C LEU A 124 36.03 18.81 5.22
N GLU A 125 37.14 19.52 5.38
CA GLU A 125 38.31 19.05 6.11
C GLU A 125 38.07 18.86 7.63
N LYS A 126 36.97 19.40 8.14
CA LYS A 126 36.49 19.24 9.53
C LYS A 126 35.20 18.41 9.59
N MET A 127 34.79 17.77 8.51
CA MET A 127 33.60 16.89 8.46
C MET A 127 34.00 15.42 8.44
N TRP A 128 33.06 14.50 8.23
CA TRP A 128 33.43 13.10 7.99
C TRP A 128 34.03 12.95 6.58
N ALA A 129 34.97 12.02 6.43
CA ALA A 129 35.70 11.87 5.16
C ALA A 129 34.79 11.46 3.99
N ASP A 130 33.66 10.79 4.28
CA ASP A 130 32.66 10.45 3.27
C ASP A 130 31.89 11.66 2.74
N ASP A 131 31.73 12.72 3.54
CA ASP A 131 30.93 13.89 3.17
C ASP A 131 31.48 14.57 1.90
N ALA A 132 32.80 14.51 1.69
CA ALA A 132 33.45 14.98 0.46
C ALA A 132 33.00 14.23 -0.80
N TYR A 133 32.51 12.99 -0.67
CA TYR A 133 32.06 12.17 -1.80
C TYR A 133 30.61 12.40 -2.18
N TRP A 134 29.74 12.82 -1.25
CA TRP A 134 28.30 12.85 -1.50
C TRP A 134 27.62 14.17 -1.14
N LEU A 135 28.04 14.84 -0.06
CA LEU A 135 27.31 15.97 0.51
C LEU A 135 27.28 17.17 -0.44
N LEU A 136 28.42 17.55 -1.03
CA LEU A 136 28.44 18.66 -1.99
C LEU A 136 27.69 18.32 -3.27
N GLN A 137 27.78 17.08 -3.76
CA GLN A 137 27.04 16.65 -4.95
C GLN A 137 25.53 16.71 -4.69
N TYR A 138 25.11 16.31 -3.49
CA TYR A 138 23.74 16.40 -3.02
C TYR A 138 23.26 17.84 -2.89
N LEU A 139 23.97 18.70 -2.15
CA LEU A 139 23.59 20.09 -1.90
C LEU A 139 23.58 20.93 -3.18
N ASN A 140 24.46 20.62 -4.12
CA ASN A 140 24.51 21.28 -5.43
C ASN A 140 23.56 20.68 -6.48
N GLN A 141 22.68 19.74 -6.07
CA GLN A 141 21.72 19.06 -6.96
C GLN A 141 22.40 18.35 -8.16
N GLN A 142 23.66 17.95 -8.00
CA GLN A 142 24.42 17.18 -8.98
C GLN A 142 24.18 15.67 -8.83
N MET A 143 23.70 15.25 -7.65
CA MET A 143 23.24 13.89 -7.37
C MET A 143 21.72 13.84 -7.33
N ALA A 144 21.11 12.96 -8.12
CA ALA A 144 19.68 12.75 -8.09
C ALA A 144 19.26 12.07 -6.77
N THR A 145 18.15 12.55 -6.19
CA THR A 145 17.53 12.01 -4.99
C THR A 145 16.23 11.24 -5.33
N PRO A 146 15.86 10.19 -4.57
CA PRO A 146 16.63 9.65 -3.45
C PRO A 146 17.92 8.98 -3.91
N PHE A 147 18.91 8.83 -3.02
CA PHE A 147 20.16 8.14 -3.30
C PHE A 147 20.43 7.01 -2.30
N VAL A 148 21.26 6.05 -2.70
CA VAL A 148 21.79 5.03 -1.80
C VAL A 148 23.30 4.97 -1.91
N GLY A 149 23.95 4.72 -0.78
CA GLY A 149 25.39 4.61 -0.74
C GLY A 149 25.88 3.65 0.32
N ARG A 150 27.15 3.28 0.17
CA ARG A 150 27.87 2.48 1.16
C ARG A 150 29.27 3.03 1.28
N PHE A 151 29.76 3.14 2.51
CA PHE A 151 31.13 3.49 2.82
C PHE A 151 31.72 2.44 3.76
N ARG A 152 32.89 1.89 3.41
CA ARG A 152 33.69 1.04 4.29
C ARG A 152 34.90 1.84 4.77
N PHE A 153 34.99 2.04 6.07
CA PHE A 153 36.08 2.75 6.73
C PHE A 153 37.05 1.77 7.40
N LYS A 154 38.34 2.12 7.42
CA LYS A 154 39.35 1.34 8.14
C LYS A 154 39.10 1.33 9.65
N GLY A 155 38.66 2.45 10.22
CA GLY A 155 38.34 2.56 11.63
C GLY A 155 37.27 3.61 11.88
N HIS A 156 36.66 3.59 13.06
CA HIS A 156 35.63 4.55 13.45
C HIS A 156 36.17 5.76 14.24
N GLU A 157 37.41 5.67 14.73
CA GLU A 157 38.07 6.69 15.56
C GLU A 157 39.55 6.85 15.18
N GLY A 158 40.17 7.93 15.68
CA GLY A 158 41.59 8.23 15.45
C GLY A 158 41.93 8.48 13.97
N PRO A 159 43.20 8.30 13.57
CA PRO A 159 43.64 8.50 12.19
C PRO A 159 42.91 7.60 11.17
N ASP A 160 42.47 6.42 11.60
CA ASP A 160 41.78 5.46 10.73
C ASP A 160 40.33 5.87 10.42
N SER A 161 39.73 6.79 11.20
CA SER A 161 38.41 7.38 10.91
C SER A 161 38.36 8.28 9.67
N TRP A 162 39.53 8.62 9.12
CA TRP A 162 39.67 9.41 7.89
C TRP A 162 39.92 8.55 6.65
N LYS A 163 40.05 7.22 6.81
CA LYS A 163 40.43 6.33 5.72
C LYS A 163 39.23 5.53 5.21
N VAL A 164 38.60 6.03 4.15
CA VAL A 164 37.63 5.30 3.33
C VAL A 164 38.38 4.27 2.49
N LEU A 165 38.02 3.00 2.65
CA LEU A 165 38.61 1.87 1.93
C LEU A 165 37.84 1.58 0.64
N GLU A 166 36.52 1.58 0.73
CA GLU A 166 35.61 1.33 -0.39
C GLU A 166 34.39 2.24 -0.25
N HIS A 167 33.88 2.75 -1.36
CA HIS A 167 32.60 3.45 -1.35
C HIS A 167 31.87 3.34 -2.68
N PHE A 168 30.56 3.52 -2.61
CA PHE A 168 29.76 3.96 -3.75
C PHE A 168 28.65 4.86 -3.24
N VAL A 169 28.25 5.83 -4.05
CA VAL A 169 27.00 6.56 -3.87
C VAL A 169 26.39 6.69 -5.25
N ARG A 170 25.10 6.38 -5.36
CA ARG A 170 24.38 6.44 -6.63
C ARG A 170 22.95 6.88 -6.39
N PRO A 171 22.33 7.52 -7.38
CA PRO A 171 20.89 7.70 -7.37
C PRO A 171 20.20 6.37 -7.10
N LEU A 172 19.20 6.39 -6.23
CA LEU A 172 18.21 5.34 -6.11
C LEU A 172 17.31 5.50 -7.33
N LEU A 173 17.82 5.02 -8.47
CA LEU A 173 17.05 4.98 -9.69
C LEU A 173 15.76 4.20 -9.42
N PRO A 174 14.61 4.59 -10.02
CA PRO A 174 13.48 3.69 -10.17
C PRO A 174 14.06 2.37 -10.66
N ALA A 175 13.89 1.29 -9.90
CA ALA A 175 14.50 0.04 -10.29
C ALA A 175 13.90 -0.38 -11.63
N SER A 176 14.66 -0.20 -12.71
CA SER A 176 14.56 -1.06 -13.87
C SER A 176 14.66 -2.48 -13.34
N VAL A 177 13.70 -3.33 -13.71
CA VAL A 177 13.59 -4.75 -13.37
C VAL A 177 14.97 -5.35 -13.15
N PRO A 178 15.24 -6.01 -12.00
CA PRO A 178 16.51 -6.71 -11.85
C PRO A 178 16.65 -7.68 -13.03
N ARG A 179 17.68 -7.54 -13.85
CA ARG A 179 18.05 -8.60 -14.79
C ARG A 179 18.46 -9.80 -13.94
N MET A 180 17.58 -10.79 -13.82
CA MET A 180 17.85 -12.04 -13.11
C MET A 180 17.84 -13.21 -14.08
N GLY A 181 18.77 -14.13 -13.83
CA GLY A 181 18.98 -15.35 -14.62
C GLY A 181 17.87 -16.40 -14.46
N PRO A 182 17.96 -17.51 -15.20
CA PRO A 182 16.82 -18.39 -15.53
C PRO A 182 16.22 -19.27 -14.40
N SER A 183 16.45 -19.01 -13.12
CA SER A 183 15.96 -19.92 -12.06
C SER A 183 15.92 -19.30 -10.65
N ALA A 184 15.07 -18.30 -10.41
CA ALA A 184 14.69 -17.97 -9.04
C ALA A 184 13.80 -19.09 -8.49
N GLN A 185 14.22 -19.76 -7.42
CA GLN A 185 13.37 -20.72 -6.71
C GLN A 185 12.17 -19.97 -6.13
N ILE A 186 10.96 -20.39 -6.50
CA ILE A 186 9.72 -19.77 -6.00
C ILE A 186 9.39 -20.42 -4.66
N GLU A 187 9.39 -19.63 -3.59
CA GLU A 187 8.99 -20.09 -2.27
C GLU A 187 7.47 -20.38 -2.21
N PRO A 188 7.04 -21.51 -1.61
CA PRO A 188 5.63 -21.85 -1.49
C PRO A 188 4.81 -20.75 -0.81
N GLY A 189 3.67 -20.37 -1.41
CA GLY A 189 2.81 -19.29 -0.90
C GLY A 189 3.35 -17.87 -1.07
N ALA A 190 4.51 -17.66 -1.69
CA ALA A 190 5.00 -16.32 -1.99
C ALA A 190 4.09 -15.61 -3.01
N ALA A 191 3.57 -14.43 -2.64
CA ALA A 191 2.61 -13.68 -3.45
C ALA A 191 3.11 -12.30 -3.87
N LEU A 192 2.76 -11.94 -5.11
CA LEU A 192 2.84 -10.58 -5.64
C LEU A 192 1.47 -9.91 -5.47
N LEU A 193 1.43 -8.80 -4.74
CA LEU A 193 0.28 -7.90 -4.76
C LEU A 193 0.41 -6.90 -5.90
N VAL A 194 -0.67 -6.59 -6.59
CA VAL A 194 -0.70 -5.65 -7.70
C VAL A 194 -1.85 -4.67 -7.55
N SER A 195 -1.60 -3.38 -7.80
CA SER A 195 -2.64 -2.36 -7.85
C SER A 195 -2.31 -1.30 -8.90
N THR A 196 -3.34 -0.78 -9.56
CA THR A 196 -3.25 0.41 -10.44
C THR A 196 -3.85 1.58 -9.69
N VAL A 197 -3.08 2.66 -9.58
CA VAL A 197 -3.28 3.68 -8.56
C VAL A 197 -3.17 5.08 -9.13
N SER A 198 -4.10 5.94 -8.71
CA SER A 198 -4.01 7.40 -8.84
C SER A 198 -4.57 8.06 -7.60
N PHE A 199 -3.77 8.94 -6.99
CA PHE A 199 -4.11 9.79 -5.86
C PHE A 199 -4.14 11.28 -6.27
N ILE A 200 -4.20 11.58 -7.57
CA ILE A 200 -4.42 12.95 -8.04
C ILE A 200 -5.75 13.47 -7.48
N GLY A 201 -5.68 14.61 -6.79
CA GLY A 201 -6.85 15.22 -6.16
C GLY A 201 -7.38 14.49 -4.92
N ALA A 202 -6.72 13.42 -4.48
CA ALA A 202 -7.05 12.75 -3.23
C ALA A 202 -6.69 13.65 -2.02
N PRO A 203 -7.40 13.53 -0.88
CA PRO A 203 -7.08 14.29 0.33
C PRO A 203 -5.68 14.03 0.90
N SER A 204 -5.09 12.86 0.63
CA SER A 204 -3.84 12.38 1.24
C SER A 204 -3.33 11.14 0.50
N ALA A 205 -2.01 10.91 0.46
CA ALA A 205 -1.44 9.65 -0.04
C ALA A 205 -1.27 8.57 1.05
N ARG A 206 -1.60 8.88 2.32
CA ARG A 206 -1.43 7.95 3.46
C ARG A 206 -2.10 6.59 3.26
N PRO A 207 -3.31 6.48 2.68
CA PRO A 207 -3.89 5.16 2.43
C PRO A 207 -3.04 4.28 1.52
N LEU A 208 -2.34 4.85 0.53
CA LEU A 208 -1.43 4.07 -0.31
C LEU A 208 -0.25 3.54 0.50
N GLU A 209 0.31 4.35 1.39
CA GLU A 209 1.40 3.92 2.28
C GLU A 209 0.93 2.81 3.23
N SER A 210 -0.26 2.96 3.81
CA SER A 210 -0.89 1.94 4.65
C SER A 210 -1.24 0.67 3.87
N PHE A 211 -1.73 0.79 2.65
CA PHE A 211 -1.96 -0.35 1.74
C PHE A 211 -0.67 -1.13 1.52
N ILE A 212 0.41 -0.46 1.13
CA ILE A 212 1.70 -1.14 0.86
C ILE A 212 2.23 -1.77 2.16
N ARG A 213 2.25 -1.01 3.26
CA ARG A 213 2.79 -1.46 4.55
C ARG A 213 2.03 -2.66 5.09
N TYR A 214 0.70 -2.59 5.14
CA TYR A 214 -0.16 -3.66 5.65
C TYR A 214 0.10 -4.97 4.91
N HIS A 215 0.14 -4.95 3.57
CA HIS A 215 0.32 -6.17 2.81
C HIS A 215 1.74 -6.74 2.94
N LEU A 216 2.78 -5.90 3.04
CA LEU A 216 4.13 -6.37 3.34
C LEU A 216 4.22 -7.04 4.72
N LEU A 217 3.50 -6.52 5.71
CA LEU A 217 3.40 -7.11 7.05
C LEU A 217 2.60 -8.42 7.06
N LYS A 218 1.55 -8.52 6.22
CA LYS A 218 0.76 -9.75 6.02
C LYS A 218 1.44 -10.80 5.14
N GLY A 219 2.74 -10.66 4.89
CA GLY A 219 3.55 -11.69 4.25
C GLY A 219 3.54 -11.69 2.72
N PHE A 220 3.02 -10.64 2.07
CA PHE A 220 3.24 -10.50 0.63
C PHE A 220 4.73 -10.31 0.36
N ALA A 221 5.26 -11.14 -0.54
CA ALA A 221 6.68 -11.14 -0.87
C ALA A 221 7.04 -9.80 -1.54
N ARG A 222 6.20 -9.36 -2.49
CA ARG A 222 6.35 -8.07 -3.17
C ARG A 222 5.02 -7.39 -3.43
N VAL A 223 5.06 -6.07 -3.59
CA VAL A 223 3.96 -5.23 -4.06
C VAL A 223 4.40 -4.55 -5.36
N MET A 224 3.53 -4.52 -6.37
CA MET A 224 3.76 -3.80 -7.62
C MET A 224 2.65 -2.77 -7.83
N ILE A 225 3.05 -1.50 -7.95
CA ILE A 225 2.13 -0.38 -8.14
C ILE A 225 2.26 0.16 -9.56
N PHE A 226 1.16 0.20 -10.29
CA PHE A 226 1.06 0.91 -11.56
C PHE A 226 0.52 2.32 -11.28
N VAL A 227 1.36 3.33 -11.45
CA VAL A 227 0.99 4.73 -11.31
C VAL A 227 0.28 5.16 -12.60
N ASP A 228 -1.01 5.43 -12.51
CA ASP A 228 -1.87 5.61 -13.69
C ASP A 228 -1.65 6.96 -14.39
N ASP A 229 -1.13 7.95 -13.68
CA ASP A 229 -0.78 9.26 -14.21
C ASP A 229 0.66 9.65 -13.81
N PRO A 230 1.56 9.95 -14.78
CA PRO A 230 2.93 10.37 -14.48
C PRO A 230 3.04 11.67 -13.69
N ALA A 231 2.01 12.51 -13.67
CA ALA A 231 1.95 13.75 -12.87
C ALA A 231 1.56 13.51 -11.41
N ASP A 232 1.24 12.27 -11.02
CA ASP A 232 0.88 11.91 -9.65
C ASP A 232 2.11 11.83 -8.73
N SER A 233 2.64 13.00 -8.35
CA SER A 233 3.77 13.08 -7.43
C SER A 233 3.47 12.46 -6.07
N ALA A 234 2.21 12.49 -5.62
CA ALA A 234 1.81 11.95 -4.32
C ALA A 234 1.96 10.42 -4.29
N THR A 235 1.46 9.73 -5.32
CA THR A 235 1.67 8.28 -5.48
C THR A 235 3.15 7.95 -5.64
N LEU A 236 3.88 8.70 -6.49
CA LEU A 236 5.30 8.47 -6.73
C LEU A 236 6.14 8.62 -5.46
N ASP A 237 5.87 9.64 -4.65
CA ASP A 237 6.58 9.86 -3.39
C ASP A 237 6.24 8.77 -2.37
N ALA A 238 4.98 8.34 -2.28
CA ALA A 238 4.56 7.26 -1.40
C ALA A 238 5.25 5.92 -1.74
N VAL A 239 5.28 5.51 -3.02
CA VAL A 239 5.92 4.23 -3.41
C VAL A 239 7.44 4.26 -3.24
N ARG A 240 8.09 5.42 -3.41
CA ARG A 240 9.54 5.60 -3.27
C ARG A 240 10.03 5.49 -1.82
N ARG A 241 9.15 5.59 -0.83
CA ARG A 241 9.49 5.39 0.59
C ARG A 241 9.77 3.93 0.94
N PHE A 242 9.37 2.99 0.07
CA PHE A 242 9.57 1.57 0.30
C PHE A 242 10.77 1.02 -0.48
N PRO A 243 11.48 -0.01 0.05
CA PRO A 243 12.64 -0.57 -0.62
C PRO A 243 12.24 -1.23 -1.94
N ALA A 244 12.95 -0.89 -3.02
CA ALA A 244 12.69 -1.40 -4.37
C ALA A 244 12.79 -2.93 -4.51
N SER A 245 13.41 -3.61 -3.55
CA SER A 245 13.43 -5.08 -3.47
C SER A 245 12.07 -5.68 -3.09
N ARG A 246 11.21 -4.92 -2.39
CA ARG A 246 9.89 -5.32 -1.92
C ARG A 246 8.76 -4.60 -2.66
N VAL A 247 8.97 -3.36 -3.09
CA VAL A 247 7.95 -2.55 -3.76
C VAL A 247 8.46 -2.11 -5.13
N LEU A 248 7.79 -2.56 -6.17
CA LEU A 248 8.07 -2.19 -7.55
C LEU A 248 7.02 -1.20 -8.01
N TYR A 249 7.36 -0.34 -8.96
CA TYR A 249 6.36 0.47 -9.65
C TYR A 249 6.63 0.61 -11.13
N ARG A 250 5.57 0.91 -11.87
CA ARG A 250 5.59 1.35 -13.26
C ARG A 250 4.76 2.61 -13.39
N VAL A 251 5.21 3.52 -14.23
CA VAL A 251 4.49 4.77 -14.49
C VAL A 251 3.88 4.67 -15.87
N ARG A 252 2.61 5.04 -15.98
CA ARG A 252 1.90 5.11 -17.26
C ARG A 252 2.66 6.01 -18.23
N GLY A 253 2.92 5.49 -19.43
CA GLY A 253 3.66 6.17 -20.48
C GLY A 253 4.15 5.21 -21.56
N GLU A 254 4.89 5.74 -22.52
CA GLU A 254 5.35 5.00 -23.71
C GLU A 254 6.16 3.73 -23.39
N GLU A 255 6.95 3.74 -22.32
CA GLU A 255 7.72 2.57 -21.91
C GLU A 255 6.80 1.43 -21.45
N LEU A 256 5.85 1.74 -20.56
CA LEU A 256 4.87 0.75 -20.10
C LEU A 256 4.01 0.25 -21.26
N TRP A 257 3.60 1.13 -22.18
CA TRP A 257 2.86 0.72 -23.37
C TRP A 257 3.64 -0.22 -24.27
N ARG A 258 4.95 0.01 -24.41
CA ARG A 258 5.82 -0.90 -25.16
C ARG A 258 5.94 -2.26 -24.48
N GLU A 259 6.13 -2.29 -23.16
CA GLU A 259 6.15 -3.54 -22.38
C GLU A 259 4.82 -4.30 -22.53
N GLN A 260 3.69 -3.62 -22.39
CA GLN A 260 2.36 -4.23 -22.49
C GLN A 260 2.06 -4.73 -23.91
N ARG A 261 2.43 -3.99 -24.96
CA ARG A 261 2.34 -4.48 -26.35
C ARG A 261 3.16 -5.74 -26.59
N GLN A 262 4.36 -5.78 -26.03
CA GLN A 262 5.26 -6.91 -26.22
C GLN A 262 4.81 -8.15 -25.45
N HIS A 263 4.23 -7.95 -24.26
CA HIS A 263 4.02 -9.04 -23.33
C HIS A 263 2.56 -9.40 -23.12
N CYS A 264 1.58 -8.52 -23.29
CA CYS A 264 0.17 -8.79 -23.00
C CYS A 264 -0.58 -9.25 -24.26
N SER A 265 -1.11 -10.47 -24.22
CA SER A 265 -1.94 -11.05 -25.28
C SER A 265 -3.29 -10.35 -25.41
N SER A 266 -3.76 -9.69 -24.35
CA SER A 266 -5.01 -8.91 -24.38
C SER A 266 -4.82 -7.51 -24.97
N PHE A 267 -3.58 -7.09 -25.28
CA PHE A 267 -3.31 -5.71 -25.71
C PHE A 267 -4.07 -5.32 -26.97
N ASP A 268 -3.99 -6.14 -28.04
CA ASP A 268 -4.64 -5.85 -29.32
C ASP A 268 -6.17 -5.68 -29.18
N LYS A 269 -6.78 -6.34 -28.19
CA LYS A 269 -8.23 -6.24 -27.91
C LYS A 269 -8.59 -5.02 -27.07
N LEU A 270 -7.67 -4.56 -26.23
CA LEU A 270 -7.90 -3.51 -25.24
C LEU A 270 -7.31 -2.16 -25.63
N GLU A 271 -6.44 -2.09 -26.65
CA GLU A 271 -5.79 -0.85 -27.10
C GLU A 271 -6.80 0.26 -27.40
N GLY A 272 -7.93 -0.07 -28.06
CA GLY A 272 -9.00 0.88 -28.36
C GLY A 272 -9.77 1.40 -27.14
N PHE A 273 -9.51 0.87 -25.95
CA PHE A 273 -10.20 1.20 -24.70
C PHE A 273 -9.24 1.68 -23.60
N VAL A 274 -7.97 1.95 -23.90
CA VAL A 274 -6.97 2.32 -22.86
C VAL A 274 -7.26 3.65 -22.15
N ASP A 275 -8.21 4.45 -22.65
CA ASP A 275 -8.72 5.61 -21.93
C ASP A 275 -9.59 5.21 -20.72
N GLU A 276 -10.16 4.00 -20.74
CA GLU A 276 -10.91 3.42 -19.62
C GLU A 276 -9.95 2.80 -18.59
N VAL A 277 -10.10 3.20 -17.32
CA VAL A 277 -9.33 2.65 -16.18
C VAL A 277 -9.39 1.12 -16.16
N SER A 278 -10.55 0.55 -16.49
CA SER A 278 -10.75 -0.89 -16.53
C SER A 278 -9.83 -1.60 -17.52
N ALA A 279 -9.65 -1.06 -18.73
CA ALA A 279 -8.76 -1.67 -19.73
C ALA A 279 -7.29 -1.56 -19.28
N ARG A 280 -6.90 -0.42 -18.72
CA ARG A 280 -5.56 -0.20 -18.16
C ARG A 280 -5.22 -1.20 -17.06
N GLN A 281 -6.14 -1.40 -16.11
CA GLN A 281 -5.98 -2.38 -15.03
C GLN A 281 -5.79 -3.82 -15.55
N LEU A 282 -6.57 -4.26 -16.54
CA LEU A 282 -6.41 -5.60 -17.10
C LEU A 282 -5.03 -5.81 -17.74
N LEU A 283 -4.52 -4.81 -18.46
CA LEU A 283 -3.18 -4.86 -19.04
C LEU A 283 -2.08 -4.87 -17.98
N ASP A 284 -2.24 -4.08 -16.91
CA ASP A 284 -1.33 -4.04 -15.77
C ASP A 284 -1.27 -5.40 -15.06
N PHE A 285 -2.43 -6.01 -14.81
CA PHE A 285 -2.54 -7.31 -14.17
C PHE A 285 -1.94 -8.43 -15.03
N GLU A 286 -2.22 -8.43 -16.34
CA GLU A 286 -1.62 -9.41 -17.25
C GLU A 286 -0.09 -9.28 -17.29
N LEU A 287 0.44 -8.06 -17.39
CA LEU A 287 1.89 -7.83 -17.37
C LEU A 287 2.50 -8.30 -16.06
N ALA A 288 1.91 -7.92 -14.92
CA ALA A 288 2.42 -8.29 -13.60
C ALA A 288 2.41 -9.82 -13.39
N SER A 289 1.39 -10.53 -13.89
CA SER A 289 1.32 -11.99 -13.85
C SER A 289 2.49 -12.65 -14.58
N LYS A 290 2.91 -12.08 -15.73
CA LYS A 290 4.07 -12.57 -16.50
C LYS A 290 5.39 -12.29 -15.79
N LEU A 291 5.48 -11.20 -15.04
CA LEU A 291 6.67 -10.84 -14.26
C LEU A 291 6.78 -11.63 -12.96
N ALA A 292 5.66 -12.00 -12.32
CA ALA A 292 5.62 -12.58 -10.99
C ALA A 292 6.56 -13.79 -10.76
N PRO A 293 6.67 -14.78 -11.67
CA PRO A 293 7.61 -15.89 -11.50
C PRO A 293 9.07 -15.43 -11.41
N SER A 294 9.47 -14.45 -12.24
CA SER A 294 10.83 -13.88 -12.21
C SER A 294 11.13 -13.09 -10.93
N LEU A 295 10.07 -12.65 -10.24
CA LEU A 295 10.13 -11.97 -8.95
C LEU A 295 10.10 -12.97 -7.77
N GLY A 296 10.11 -14.28 -8.04
CA GLY A 296 10.03 -15.33 -7.02
C GLY A 296 8.65 -15.48 -6.39
N CYS A 297 7.60 -14.96 -7.04
CA CYS A 297 6.22 -15.01 -6.55
C CYS A 297 5.44 -16.09 -7.30
N GLY A 298 4.89 -17.06 -6.57
CA GLY A 298 4.06 -18.13 -7.10
C GLY A 298 2.58 -17.77 -7.21
N TRP A 299 2.14 -16.76 -6.46
CA TRP A 299 0.79 -16.22 -6.49
C TRP A 299 0.78 -14.76 -6.92
N ILE A 300 -0.33 -14.34 -7.51
CA ILE A 300 -0.66 -12.94 -7.79
C ILE A 300 -2.04 -12.62 -7.23
N LEU A 301 -2.17 -11.45 -6.61
CA LEU A 301 -3.45 -10.88 -6.20
C LEU A 301 -3.53 -9.43 -6.68
N CYS A 302 -4.62 -9.10 -7.36
CA CYS A 302 -4.86 -7.77 -7.86
C CYS A 302 -5.95 -7.12 -7.01
N LEU A 303 -5.61 -6.04 -6.31
CA LEU A 303 -6.51 -5.28 -5.43
C LEU A 303 -6.58 -3.82 -5.90
N ASP A 304 -7.74 -3.20 -5.71
CA ASP A 304 -7.86 -1.76 -5.83
C ASP A 304 -7.16 -1.08 -4.63
N SER A 305 -6.69 0.15 -4.79
CA SER A 305 -5.97 0.87 -3.72
C SER A 305 -6.85 1.23 -2.51
N ASP A 306 -8.15 1.01 -2.62
CA ASP A 306 -9.13 1.10 -1.54
C ASP A 306 -9.49 -0.28 -0.94
N GLU A 307 -8.67 -1.32 -1.16
CA GLU A 307 -8.92 -2.66 -0.63
C GLU A 307 -7.74 -3.25 0.17
N LEU A 308 -8.04 -4.10 1.16
CA LEU A 308 -7.06 -4.96 1.83
C LEU A 308 -7.47 -6.43 1.70
N LEU A 309 -6.50 -7.33 1.47
CA LEU A 309 -6.72 -8.75 1.78
C LEU A 309 -6.53 -8.95 3.29
N TYR A 310 -7.65 -9.04 3.97
CA TYR A 310 -7.73 -9.21 5.40
C TYR A 310 -7.62 -10.67 5.83
N THR A 311 -6.85 -10.90 6.88
CA THR A 311 -6.85 -12.15 7.63
C THR A 311 -6.51 -11.90 9.08
N ARG A 312 -7.09 -12.70 9.99
CA ARG A 312 -6.72 -12.70 11.42
C ARG A 312 -5.34 -13.30 11.65
N GLU A 313 -4.90 -14.18 10.75
CA GLU A 313 -3.58 -14.78 10.81
C GLU A 313 -2.49 -13.71 10.65
N GLU A 314 -1.29 -14.02 11.14
CA GLU A 314 -0.13 -13.13 11.00
C GLU A 314 0.24 -12.90 9.52
N SER A 315 -0.03 -13.89 8.67
CA SER A 315 0.37 -13.89 7.26
C SER A 315 -0.64 -14.64 6.39
N VAL A 316 -0.75 -14.23 5.13
CA VAL A 316 -1.55 -14.95 4.11
C VAL A 316 -0.84 -16.19 3.55
N VAL A 317 0.45 -16.34 3.82
CA VAL A 317 1.29 -17.41 3.24
C VAL A 317 0.76 -18.82 3.55
N PRO A 318 0.40 -19.18 4.80
CA PRO A 318 -0.13 -20.52 5.10
C PRO A 318 -1.43 -20.81 4.35
N HIS A 319 -2.29 -19.81 4.16
CA HIS A 319 -3.52 -19.96 3.38
C HIS A 319 -3.19 -20.27 1.91
N LEU A 320 -2.27 -19.53 1.29
CA LEU A 320 -1.85 -19.77 -0.10
C LEU A 320 -1.15 -21.12 -0.29
N GLN A 321 -0.34 -21.56 0.68
CA GLN A 321 0.25 -22.90 0.69
C GLN A 321 -0.82 -24.00 0.81
N SER A 322 -1.86 -23.77 1.60
CA SER A 322 -3.00 -24.69 1.70
C SER A 322 -3.74 -24.81 0.36
N LEU A 323 -3.96 -23.69 -0.35
CA LEU A 323 -4.52 -23.72 -1.70
C LEU A 323 -3.64 -24.51 -2.68
N GLU A 324 -2.32 -24.29 -2.64
CA GLU A 324 -1.35 -25.03 -3.46
C GLU A 324 -1.43 -26.55 -3.21
N SER A 325 -1.40 -26.97 -1.95
CA SER A 325 -1.43 -28.40 -1.59
C SER A 325 -2.74 -29.10 -1.98
N GLN A 326 -3.83 -28.33 -2.12
CA GLN A 326 -5.12 -28.81 -2.59
C GLN A 326 -5.27 -28.74 -4.12
N GLY A 327 -4.24 -28.33 -4.84
CA GLY A 327 -4.27 -28.17 -6.30
C GLY A 327 -5.22 -27.07 -6.76
N ILE A 328 -5.45 -26.04 -5.94
CA ILE A 328 -6.28 -24.88 -6.28
C ILE A 328 -5.39 -23.82 -6.92
N TYR A 329 -5.78 -23.34 -8.10
CA TYR A 329 -5.01 -22.37 -8.89
C TYR A 329 -5.61 -20.97 -8.89
N GLN A 330 -6.87 -20.85 -8.50
CA GLN A 330 -7.51 -19.56 -8.25
C GLN A 330 -8.46 -19.68 -7.06
N MET A 331 -8.50 -18.66 -6.21
CA MET A 331 -9.47 -18.53 -5.13
C MET A 331 -10.06 -17.13 -5.12
N SER A 332 -11.39 -17.02 -5.18
CA SER A 332 -12.12 -15.75 -5.04
C SER A 332 -12.65 -15.58 -3.62
N TYR A 333 -12.38 -14.43 -3.02
CA TYR A 333 -12.69 -14.11 -1.63
C TYR A 333 -13.94 -13.22 -1.53
N LEU A 334 -14.73 -13.38 -0.47
CA LEU A 334 -15.82 -12.43 -0.16
C LEU A 334 -15.24 -11.05 0.12
N ASN A 335 -15.99 -9.98 -0.19
CA ASN A 335 -15.65 -8.63 0.26
C ASN A 335 -16.64 -8.08 1.31
N HIS A 336 -16.14 -7.22 2.19
CA HIS A 336 -16.92 -6.49 3.18
C HIS A 336 -16.75 -4.99 2.94
N GLU A 337 -17.85 -4.24 2.98
CA GLU A 337 -17.86 -2.81 2.63
C GLU A 337 -17.69 -1.97 3.90
N ALA A 338 -16.63 -1.16 3.96
CA ALA A 338 -16.34 -0.29 5.10
C ALA A 338 -17.46 0.74 5.32
N VAL A 339 -17.72 1.03 6.58
CA VAL A 339 -18.73 2.00 7.01
C VAL A 339 -18.01 3.07 7.85
N PRO A 340 -17.84 4.29 7.33
CA PRO A 340 -17.27 5.36 8.12
C PRO A 340 -18.24 5.81 9.20
N GLU A 341 -17.69 6.16 10.37
CA GLU A 341 -18.40 6.79 11.49
C GLU A 341 -17.90 8.22 11.75
N GLN A 342 -16.87 8.63 11.02
CA GLN A 342 -16.34 9.99 11.04
C GLN A 342 -16.54 10.63 9.67
N PRO A 343 -16.84 11.94 9.63
CA PRO A 343 -17.13 12.63 8.38
C PRO A 343 -15.91 12.72 7.46
N GLU A 344 -14.71 12.71 8.04
CA GLU A 344 -13.43 12.79 7.34
C GLU A 344 -12.38 11.92 8.03
N THR A 345 -11.42 11.44 7.25
CA THR A 345 -10.15 10.88 7.72
C THR A 345 -9.10 11.08 6.64
N LEU A 346 -7.83 11.14 7.01
CA LEU A 346 -6.73 11.20 6.03
C LEU A 346 -6.15 9.83 5.70
N ASP A 347 -6.45 8.82 6.52
CA ASP A 347 -6.04 7.44 6.31
C ASP A 347 -7.14 6.49 6.79
N TYR A 348 -7.95 6.01 5.86
CA TYR A 348 -9.08 5.15 6.18
C TYR A 348 -8.68 3.73 6.58
N PHE A 349 -7.51 3.24 6.14
CA PHE A 349 -7.02 1.95 6.58
C PHE A 349 -6.59 1.98 8.04
N ALA A 350 -6.09 3.13 8.54
CA ALA A 350 -5.66 3.30 9.92
C ALA A 350 -6.78 3.80 10.87
N THR A 351 -8.00 4.02 10.39
CA THR A 351 -9.06 4.65 11.21
C THR A 351 -10.41 3.95 11.15
N VAL A 352 -10.77 3.31 10.04
CA VAL A 352 -12.08 2.67 9.87
C VAL A 352 -12.02 1.20 10.28
N SER A 353 -12.93 0.79 11.16
CA SER A 353 -13.02 -0.60 11.66
C SER A 353 -14.41 -1.23 11.50
N LEU A 354 -15.44 -0.47 11.14
CA LEU A 354 -16.79 -1.00 10.95
C LEU A 354 -16.97 -1.43 9.51
N PHE A 355 -17.48 -2.64 9.30
CA PHE A 355 -17.73 -3.18 7.96
C PHE A 355 -19.11 -3.80 7.87
N LYS A 356 -19.85 -3.50 6.78
CA LYS A 356 -20.98 -4.31 6.34
C LYS A 356 -20.47 -5.64 5.82
N LEU A 357 -21.00 -6.72 6.37
CA LEU A 357 -20.67 -8.06 5.95
C LEU A 357 -21.26 -8.36 4.58
N HIS A 358 -20.53 -9.15 3.78
CA HIS A 358 -21.05 -9.71 2.53
C HIS A 358 -22.40 -10.41 2.79
N GLN A 359 -23.37 -10.32 1.88
CA GLN A 359 -24.70 -10.93 2.11
C GLN A 359 -24.65 -12.44 2.40
N PHE A 360 -23.65 -13.16 1.86
CA PHE A 360 -23.44 -14.58 2.15
C PHE A 360 -22.87 -14.86 3.55
N ALA A 361 -22.31 -13.85 4.21
CA ALA A 361 -21.85 -13.92 5.59
C ALA A 361 -22.89 -13.41 6.60
N VAL A 362 -23.98 -12.78 6.15
CA VAL A 362 -25.04 -12.28 7.04
C VAL A 362 -25.98 -13.41 7.46
N PRO A 363 -26.18 -13.65 8.77
CA PRO A 363 -27.11 -14.69 9.22
C PRO A 363 -28.55 -14.23 8.96
N LEU A 364 -29.36 -14.97 8.17
CA LEU A 364 -30.71 -14.56 7.72
C LEU A 364 -31.82 -14.59 8.82
N THR A 365 -31.47 -14.22 10.05
CA THR A 365 -32.39 -14.08 11.19
C THR A 365 -33.36 -12.92 11.01
N ALA A 366 -34.45 -12.87 11.80
CA ALA A 366 -35.40 -11.77 11.76
C ALA A 366 -34.73 -10.40 12.04
N LYS A 367 -33.77 -10.35 12.98
CA LYS A 367 -33.01 -9.14 13.29
C LYS A 367 -32.14 -8.71 12.11
N ALA A 368 -31.38 -9.63 11.53
CA ALA A 368 -30.52 -9.32 10.38
C ALA A 368 -31.33 -8.87 9.15
N ARG A 369 -32.51 -9.46 8.89
CA ARG A 369 -33.42 -8.99 7.83
C ARG A 369 -33.86 -7.55 8.07
N SER A 370 -34.05 -7.13 9.32
CA SER A 370 -34.34 -5.73 9.65
C SER A 370 -33.13 -4.83 9.38
N GLY A 371 -31.91 -5.29 9.69
CA GLY A 371 -30.66 -4.58 9.35
C GLY A 371 -30.47 -4.42 7.84
N LEU A 372 -30.66 -5.49 7.07
CA LEU A 372 -30.59 -5.45 5.61
C LEU A 372 -31.59 -4.42 5.03
N ARG A 373 -32.82 -4.40 5.54
CA ARG A 373 -33.82 -3.40 5.14
C ARG A 373 -33.44 -1.98 5.52
N PHE A 374 -32.80 -1.77 6.68
CA PHE A 374 -32.28 -0.46 7.06
C PHE A 374 -31.33 0.08 5.99
N TRP A 375 -30.35 -0.73 5.56
CA TRP A 375 -29.39 -0.34 4.52
C TRP A 375 -30.04 -0.12 3.16
N MET A 376 -30.92 -1.04 2.74
CA MET A 376 -31.64 -0.89 1.47
C MET A 376 -32.49 0.39 1.46
N ASN A 377 -33.13 0.74 2.58
CA ASN A 377 -33.94 1.97 2.67
C ASN A 377 -33.09 3.25 2.77
N ARG A 378 -31.79 3.14 3.10
CA ARG A 378 -30.87 4.28 3.21
C ARG A 378 -30.40 4.76 1.84
N SER A 379 -30.34 3.88 0.85
CA SER A 379 -30.01 4.24 -0.53
C SER A 379 -31.26 4.41 -1.39
N LYS A 380 -31.21 5.35 -2.34
CA LYS A 380 -32.32 5.63 -3.26
C LYS A 380 -32.76 4.40 -4.07
N HIS A 381 -31.84 3.48 -4.35
CA HIS A 381 -32.05 2.33 -5.23
C HIS A 381 -32.21 0.99 -4.50
N GLY A 382 -32.34 0.99 -3.17
CA GLY A 382 -32.52 -0.28 -2.44
C GLY A 382 -31.25 -1.13 -2.36
N GLN A 383 -30.07 -0.52 -2.45
CA GLN A 383 -28.76 -1.17 -2.40
C GLN A 383 -28.35 -1.48 -0.96
N TYR A 384 -27.85 -2.69 -0.73
CA TYR A 384 -27.21 -3.06 0.53
C TYR A 384 -25.73 -2.64 0.55
N PHE A 385 -24.95 -3.11 -0.43
CA PHE A 385 -23.63 -2.55 -0.75
C PHE A 385 -23.80 -1.45 -1.79
N LEU A 386 -23.13 -0.32 -1.56
CA LEU A 386 -23.23 0.85 -2.45
C LEU A 386 -22.33 0.69 -3.69
N PHE A 387 -21.25 -0.09 -3.56
CA PHE A 387 -20.25 -0.32 -4.60
C PHE A 387 -20.44 -1.73 -5.19
N TYR A 388 -19.61 -2.72 -4.89
CA TYR A 388 -19.75 -4.08 -5.44
C TYR A 388 -19.56 -5.17 -4.41
N ASP A 389 -20.02 -6.38 -4.73
CA ASP A 389 -20.00 -7.58 -3.89
C ASP A 389 -19.30 -8.78 -4.58
N ASN A 390 -18.55 -8.55 -5.65
CA ASN A 390 -17.91 -9.62 -6.44
C ASN A 390 -16.58 -10.13 -5.87
N GLY A 391 -16.10 -9.59 -4.74
CA GLY A 391 -14.82 -9.99 -4.20
C GLY A 391 -13.60 -9.68 -5.08
N LYS A 392 -12.47 -10.32 -4.76
CA LYS A 392 -11.24 -10.35 -5.58
C LYS A 392 -10.65 -11.76 -5.55
N SER A 393 -9.83 -12.10 -6.53
CA SER A 393 -9.24 -13.43 -6.62
C SER A 393 -7.72 -13.46 -6.64
N ALA A 394 -7.15 -14.38 -5.86
CA ALA A 394 -5.76 -14.77 -5.98
C ALA A 394 -5.62 -15.82 -7.09
N CYS A 395 -4.56 -15.74 -7.89
CA CYS A 395 -4.29 -16.68 -8.96
C CYS A 395 -2.84 -17.18 -8.90
N ARG A 396 -2.62 -18.44 -9.26
CA ARG A 396 -1.29 -19.00 -9.47
C ARG A 396 -0.64 -18.38 -10.70
N THR A 397 0.64 -18.08 -10.59
CA THR A 397 1.47 -17.51 -11.66
C THR A 397 2.17 -18.61 -12.45
N GLY A 398 2.83 -18.25 -13.55
CA GLY A 398 3.53 -19.21 -14.41
C GLY A 398 2.58 -20.09 -15.25
N LEU A 399 1.29 -19.75 -15.27
CA LEU A 399 0.27 -20.34 -16.14
C LEU A 399 -0.04 -19.38 -17.29
N ALA A 400 -0.60 -19.89 -18.38
CA ALA A 400 -1.20 -19.09 -19.44
C ALA A 400 -2.59 -18.53 -19.02
N ALA A 401 -2.70 -18.00 -17.80
CA ALA A 401 -3.91 -17.37 -17.30
C ALA A 401 -3.96 -15.89 -17.72
N THR A 402 -5.15 -15.41 -18.07
CA THR A 402 -5.39 -14.01 -18.45
C THR A 402 -6.46 -13.38 -17.57
N PRO A 403 -6.40 -12.09 -17.26
CA PRO A 403 -7.48 -11.41 -16.55
C PRO A 403 -8.81 -11.52 -17.33
N ALA A 404 -9.85 -12.06 -16.71
CA ALA A 404 -11.21 -12.06 -17.26
C ALA A 404 -11.97 -10.79 -16.86
N SER A 405 -11.63 -10.24 -15.69
CA SER A 405 -12.08 -8.94 -15.16
C SER A 405 -11.10 -8.48 -14.08
N GLN A 406 -11.37 -7.35 -13.41
CA GLN A 406 -10.62 -6.90 -12.24
C GLN A 406 -10.78 -7.82 -11.02
N HIS A 407 -11.70 -8.79 -11.08
CA HIS A 407 -12.07 -9.65 -9.96
C HIS A 407 -11.77 -11.14 -10.21
N LEU A 408 -11.46 -11.51 -11.46
CA LEU A 408 -11.38 -12.92 -11.86
C LEU A 408 -10.38 -13.13 -12.99
N TRP A 409 -9.70 -14.28 -12.97
CA TRP A 409 -8.83 -14.78 -14.01
C TRP A 409 -9.49 -15.89 -14.81
N GLN A 410 -9.23 -15.88 -16.11
CA GLN A 410 -9.47 -17.01 -17.00
C GLN A 410 -8.29 -17.97 -16.91
N LEU A 411 -8.52 -19.16 -16.35
CA LEU A 411 -7.52 -20.22 -16.28
C LEU A 411 -7.53 -21.07 -17.56
N PRO A 412 -6.39 -21.70 -17.93
CA PRO A 412 -6.37 -22.77 -18.92
C PRO A 412 -7.21 -23.98 -18.47
N SER A 413 -7.63 -24.81 -19.43
CA SER A 413 -8.40 -26.02 -19.13
C SER A 413 -7.65 -26.97 -18.20
N GLY A 414 -8.36 -27.54 -17.21
CA GLY A 414 -7.82 -28.54 -16.29
C GLY A 414 -7.28 -27.97 -14.97
N TYR A 415 -7.21 -26.64 -14.81
CA TYR A 415 -6.84 -26.00 -13.55
C TYR A 415 -8.06 -25.68 -12.69
N LYS A 416 -7.99 -26.00 -11.39
CA LYS A 416 -9.10 -25.82 -10.46
C LYS A 416 -9.20 -24.36 -10.00
N SER A 417 -10.35 -23.74 -10.23
CA SER A 417 -10.74 -22.44 -9.66
C SER A 417 -11.76 -22.65 -8.56
N CYS A 418 -11.59 -21.97 -7.44
CA CYS A 418 -12.54 -21.98 -6.33
C CYS A 418 -13.05 -20.58 -6.00
N THR A 419 -14.23 -20.51 -5.36
CA THR A 419 -14.87 -19.25 -5.00
C THR A 419 -15.65 -19.36 -3.70
N ALA A 420 -15.56 -18.32 -2.87
CA ALA A 420 -16.43 -18.12 -1.72
C ALA A 420 -17.78 -17.49 -2.11
N LEU A 421 -17.93 -17.05 -3.36
CA LEU A 421 -19.13 -16.41 -3.89
C LEU A 421 -20.01 -17.49 -4.53
N ALA A 422 -21.05 -17.89 -3.82
CA ALA A 422 -22.05 -18.80 -4.37
C ALA A 422 -22.84 -18.11 -5.50
N ASP A 423 -22.88 -18.70 -6.70
CA ASP A 423 -23.82 -18.27 -7.75
C ASP A 423 -25.03 -19.22 -7.78
N PRO A 424 -26.20 -18.82 -7.26
CA PRO A 424 -27.37 -19.69 -7.26
C PRO A 424 -27.89 -19.99 -8.67
N ARG A 425 -27.48 -19.23 -9.69
CA ARG A 425 -27.86 -19.45 -11.11
C ARG A 425 -26.97 -20.50 -11.77
N ARG A 426 -25.76 -20.69 -11.24
CA ARG A 426 -24.75 -21.65 -11.70
C ARG A 426 -24.24 -22.42 -10.48
N MET A 427 -24.95 -23.47 -10.11
CA MET A 427 -24.65 -24.28 -8.92
C MET A 427 -23.36 -25.11 -9.14
N ASP A 428 -22.21 -24.45 -9.00
CA ASP A 428 -20.88 -25.05 -9.06
C ASP A 428 -20.48 -25.56 -7.68
N VAL A 429 -20.95 -26.76 -7.34
CA VAL A 429 -20.70 -27.41 -6.05
C VAL A 429 -19.21 -27.76 -5.87
N GLU A 430 -18.50 -28.01 -6.97
CA GLU A 430 -17.08 -28.42 -6.94
C GLU A 430 -16.12 -27.23 -6.81
N GLY A 431 -16.51 -26.08 -7.36
CA GLY A 431 -15.78 -24.81 -7.28
C GLY A 431 -16.11 -24.01 -6.01
N PHE A 432 -17.30 -24.17 -5.42
CA PHE A 432 -17.65 -23.46 -4.20
C PHE A 432 -16.78 -23.91 -3.01
N ARG A 433 -16.20 -22.94 -2.30
CA ARG A 433 -15.51 -23.15 -1.03
C ARG A 433 -15.85 -22.05 -0.06
N GLU A 434 -16.46 -22.40 1.06
CA GLU A 434 -16.71 -21.44 2.13
C GLU A 434 -15.37 -20.88 2.64
N CYS A 435 -15.23 -19.56 2.59
CA CYS A 435 -14.06 -18.85 3.09
C CYS A 435 -14.51 -17.49 3.62
N LYS A 436 -14.51 -17.38 4.95
CA LYS A 436 -14.80 -16.13 5.67
C LYS A 436 -13.52 -15.38 6.07
N ASP A 437 -12.40 -16.08 6.03
CA ASP A 437 -11.04 -15.60 6.32
C ASP A 437 -10.06 -16.44 5.48
N PRO A 438 -9.18 -15.85 4.66
CA PRO A 438 -9.10 -14.43 4.33
C PRO A 438 -10.35 -13.86 3.64
N CYS A 439 -10.55 -12.55 3.71
CA CYS A 439 -11.57 -11.81 2.97
C CYS A 439 -11.06 -10.45 2.50
N VAL A 440 -11.75 -9.80 1.57
CA VAL A 440 -11.40 -8.46 1.09
C VAL A 440 -12.12 -7.43 1.94
N LEU A 441 -11.39 -6.49 2.51
CA LEU A 441 -11.99 -5.29 3.11
C LEU A 441 -11.94 -4.18 2.09
N HIS A 442 -13.11 -3.72 1.66
CA HIS A 442 -13.26 -2.67 0.67
C HIS A 442 -13.61 -1.36 1.38
N PHE A 443 -12.81 -0.32 1.17
CA PHE A 443 -12.92 1.01 1.75
C PHE A 443 -13.33 2.04 0.69
N PRO A 444 -14.45 1.83 -0.01
CA PRO A 444 -14.71 2.52 -1.26
C PRO A 444 -14.78 4.04 -1.11
N VAL A 445 -15.30 4.51 0.02
CA VAL A 445 -15.37 5.93 0.41
C VAL A 445 -15.44 6.01 1.93
N CYS A 446 -14.41 6.60 2.52
CA CYS A 446 -14.31 6.78 3.97
C CYS A 446 -14.11 8.26 4.34
N GLY A 447 -14.95 9.14 3.80
CA GLY A 447 -14.95 10.57 4.09
C GLY A 447 -15.57 11.38 2.97
N SER A 448 -16.12 12.55 3.27
CA SER A 448 -16.78 13.36 2.24
C SER A 448 -15.79 13.95 1.23
N ALA A 449 -14.56 14.27 1.66
CA ALA A 449 -13.49 14.68 0.77
C ALA A 449 -13.04 13.53 -0.16
N TRP A 450 -13.00 12.29 0.35
CA TRP A 450 -12.71 11.10 -0.46
C TRP A 450 -13.79 10.82 -1.51
N LEU A 451 -15.07 10.98 -1.13
CA LEU A 451 -16.17 10.85 -2.08
C LEU A 451 -16.01 11.86 -3.23
N THR A 452 -15.74 13.11 -2.88
CA THR A 452 -15.53 14.21 -3.84
C THR A 452 -14.36 13.94 -4.76
N ALA A 453 -13.21 13.53 -4.21
CA ALA A 453 -12.04 13.17 -5.00
C ALA A 453 -12.35 12.04 -5.98
N LYS A 454 -13.00 10.96 -5.52
CA LYS A 454 -13.36 9.80 -6.35
C LYS A 454 -14.20 10.19 -7.56
N TYR A 455 -15.29 10.94 -7.37
CA TYR A 455 -16.16 11.33 -8.49
C TYR A 455 -15.61 12.47 -9.34
N LYS A 456 -14.70 13.30 -8.80
CA LYS A 456 -13.94 14.24 -9.62
C LYS A 456 -12.97 13.53 -10.56
N THR A 457 -12.28 12.49 -10.07
CA THR A 457 -11.33 11.69 -10.87
C THR A 457 -12.05 10.84 -11.91
N LEU A 458 -13.18 10.23 -11.55
CA LEU A 458 -14.00 9.46 -12.50
C LEU A 458 -14.65 10.33 -13.58
N GLY A 459 -14.91 11.61 -13.28
CA GLY A 459 -15.48 12.58 -14.21
C GLY A 459 -16.89 12.20 -14.72
N GLU A 460 -17.23 12.71 -15.91
CA GLU A 460 -18.47 12.37 -16.61
C GLU A 460 -18.34 11.02 -17.32
N PHE A 461 -18.31 9.92 -16.55
CA PHE A 461 -18.33 8.60 -17.17
C PHE A 461 -19.71 8.31 -17.80
N PRO A 462 -19.75 7.65 -18.97
CA PRO A 462 -21.00 7.38 -19.68
C PRO A 462 -21.91 6.41 -18.90
N ASP A 463 -23.19 6.38 -19.25
CA ASP A 463 -24.15 5.38 -18.76
C ASP A 463 -23.90 3.97 -19.33
N LYS A 464 -22.67 3.70 -19.80
CA LYS A 464 -22.24 2.42 -20.34
C LYS A 464 -20.81 2.09 -19.91
N TRP A 465 -20.55 0.83 -19.58
CA TRP A 465 -19.19 0.29 -19.46
C TRP A 465 -18.72 -0.29 -20.80
N LEU A 466 -17.42 -0.13 -21.13
CA LEU A 466 -16.77 -0.70 -22.32
C LEU A 466 -17.60 -0.47 -23.60
N GLY A 467 -18.11 0.75 -23.76
CA GLY A 467 -18.92 1.19 -24.90
C GLY A 467 -20.36 0.66 -24.99
N ASN A 468 -20.70 -0.50 -24.42
CA ASN A 468 -21.95 -1.21 -24.72
C ASN A 468 -22.79 -1.69 -23.51
N MET A 469 -22.24 -1.77 -22.30
CA MET A 469 -22.98 -2.35 -21.17
C MET A 469 -23.71 -1.27 -20.35
N PRO A 470 -25.05 -1.20 -20.36
CA PRO A 470 -25.77 -0.14 -19.67
C PRO A 470 -25.49 -0.17 -18.16
N LEU A 471 -25.17 1.01 -17.63
CA LEU A 471 -25.06 1.23 -16.19
C LEU A 471 -26.46 1.34 -15.61
N ASN A 472 -26.74 0.57 -14.55
CA ASN A 472 -28.00 0.65 -13.83
C ASN A 472 -28.06 1.88 -12.92
N GLU A 473 -29.29 2.27 -12.58
CA GLU A 473 -29.57 3.19 -11.49
C GLU A 473 -28.90 2.71 -10.19
N SER A 474 -28.04 3.56 -9.63
CA SER A 474 -27.15 3.19 -8.53
C SER A 474 -26.63 4.44 -7.80
N PHE A 475 -26.08 4.23 -6.60
CA PHE A 475 -25.34 5.25 -5.86
C PHE A 475 -24.27 5.92 -6.74
N HIS A 476 -23.59 5.15 -7.59
CA HIS A 476 -22.58 5.68 -8.52
C HIS A 476 -23.14 6.71 -9.50
N LYS A 477 -24.33 6.46 -10.07
CA LYS A 477 -24.99 7.44 -10.96
C LYS A 477 -25.40 8.69 -10.21
N ASP A 478 -26.06 8.53 -9.06
CA ASP A 478 -26.51 9.66 -8.26
C ASP A 478 -25.33 10.52 -7.79
N ALA A 479 -24.22 9.89 -7.41
CA ALA A 479 -23.01 10.57 -6.94
C ALA A 479 -22.29 11.30 -8.07
N ARG A 480 -22.21 10.71 -9.27
CA ARG A 480 -21.75 11.42 -10.48
C ARG A 480 -22.61 12.65 -10.73
N GLU A 481 -23.93 12.51 -10.78
CA GLU A 481 -24.83 13.64 -11.00
C GLU A 481 -24.72 14.72 -9.92
N ALA A 482 -24.55 14.32 -8.65
CA ALA A 482 -24.32 15.25 -7.55
C ALA A 482 -22.99 15.99 -7.69
N GLN A 483 -21.93 15.31 -8.14
CA GLN A 483 -20.64 15.94 -8.42
C GLN A 483 -20.76 16.98 -9.54
N LEU A 484 -21.53 16.70 -10.59
CA LEU A 484 -21.73 17.62 -11.72
C LEU A 484 -22.62 18.82 -11.38
N ARG A 485 -23.63 18.63 -10.51
CA ARG A 485 -24.43 19.74 -9.98
C ARG A 485 -23.60 20.69 -9.10
N GLY A 486 -22.58 20.17 -8.42
CA GLY A 486 -21.72 20.92 -7.52
C GLY A 486 -22.41 21.31 -6.21
N GLY A 487 -21.75 22.16 -5.42
CA GLY A 487 -22.20 22.53 -4.07
C GLY A 487 -22.09 21.39 -3.07
N ASP A 488 -22.95 21.40 -2.05
CA ASP A 488 -22.89 20.43 -0.94
C ASP A 488 -23.62 19.11 -1.23
N THR A 489 -24.18 18.89 -2.44
CA THR A 489 -25.04 17.72 -2.68
C THR A 489 -24.34 16.39 -2.48
N LEU A 490 -23.07 16.28 -2.88
CA LEU A 490 -22.30 15.05 -2.70
C LEU A 490 -21.97 14.79 -1.22
N LYS A 491 -21.69 15.86 -0.48
CA LYS A 491 -21.49 15.82 0.97
C LYS A 491 -22.78 15.40 1.68
N THR A 492 -23.93 15.94 1.31
CA THR A 492 -25.23 15.51 1.84
C THR A 492 -25.47 14.03 1.59
N MET A 493 -25.21 13.54 0.36
CA MET A 493 -25.31 12.13 0.05
C MET A 493 -24.39 11.25 0.91
N PHE A 494 -23.15 11.71 1.18
CA PHE A 494 -22.24 11.02 2.08
C PHE A 494 -22.83 10.90 3.50
N MET A 495 -23.31 12.02 4.06
CA MET A 495 -23.85 12.05 5.42
C MET A 495 -25.12 11.19 5.56
N GLU A 496 -25.97 11.15 4.53
CA GLU A 496 -27.26 10.46 4.56
C GLU A 496 -27.16 8.98 4.20
N GLN A 497 -26.28 8.60 3.27
CA GLN A 497 -26.26 7.24 2.70
C GLN A 497 -25.05 6.41 3.12
N VAL A 498 -23.94 7.04 3.51
CA VAL A 498 -22.66 6.36 3.78
C VAL A 498 -22.28 6.42 5.26
N LEU A 499 -22.27 7.62 5.85
CA LEU A 499 -21.87 7.84 7.25
C LEU A 499 -22.90 7.21 8.20
N LEU A 500 -22.41 6.57 9.26
CA LEU A 500 -23.25 5.95 10.27
C LEU A 500 -22.99 6.59 11.65
N ASP A 501 -24.05 6.90 12.40
CA ASP A 501 -23.89 7.37 13.77
C ASP A 501 -23.65 6.20 14.75
N SER A 502 -23.19 6.50 15.97
CA SER A 502 -22.85 5.46 16.96
C SER A 502 -24.03 4.58 17.37
N ARG A 503 -25.27 5.11 17.36
CA ARG A 503 -26.47 4.35 17.71
C ARG A 503 -26.85 3.41 16.57
N GLU A 504 -26.81 3.90 15.34
CA GLU A 504 -27.00 3.12 14.13
C GLU A 504 -25.95 2.00 14.03
N ALA A 505 -24.67 2.32 14.23
CA ALA A 505 -23.57 1.35 14.23
C ALA A 505 -23.79 0.22 15.26
N THR A 506 -24.13 0.59 16.50
CA THR A 506 -24.45 -0.38 17.56
C THR A 506 -25.61 -1.30 17.15
N ALA A 507 -26.65 -0.75 16.53
CA ALA A 507 -27.81 -1.51 16.07
C ALA A 507 -27.45 -2.47 14.91
N GLN A 508 -26.62 -2.04 13.96
CA GLN A 508 -26.21 -2.88 12.82
C GLN A 508 -25.24 -4.00 13.22
N ILE A 509 -24.42 -3.79 14.25
CA ILE A 509 -23.61 -4.85 14.86
C ILE A 509 -24.55 -5.86 15.56
N ALA A 510 -25.47 -5.38 16.39
CA ALA A 510 -26.38 -6.23 17.16
C ALA A 510 -27.33 -7.07 16.27
N CYS A 511 -27.63 -6.60 15.05
CA CYS A 511 -28.46 -7.34 14.11
C CYS A 511 -27.66 -8.31 13.22
N GLY A 512 -26.31 -8.22 13.22
CA GLY A 512 -25.41 -9.12 12.48
C GLY A 512 -25.14 -8.73 11.03
N THR A 513 -25.51 -7.52 10.59
CA THR A 513 -25.15 -7.02 9.24
C THR A 513 -23.80 -6.31 9.22
N CYS A 514 -23.36 -5.75 10.35
CA CYS A 514 -22.03 -5.16 10.47
C CYS A 514 -21.20 -5.89 11.52
N THR A 515 -19.87 -5.78 11.39
CA THR A 515 -18.92 -6.24 12.40
C THR A 515 -17.75 -5.26 12.54
N ARG A 516 -17.05 -5.33 13.67
CA ARG A 516 -15.76 -4.67 13.86
C ARG A 516 -14.65 -5.62 13.45
N LEU A 517 -13.82 -5.16 12.52
CA LEU A 517 -12.54 -5.79 12.20
C LEU A 517 -11.48 -4.75 12.53
N THR A 518 -10.52 -5.11 13.37
CA THR A 518 -9.55 -4.18 13.95
C THR A 518 -8.11 -4.62 13.76
N GLU A 519 -7.91 -5.84 13.28
CA GLU A 519 -6.62 -6.49 13.13
C GLU A 519 -5.76 -5.80 12.07
N HIS A 520 -6.38 -5.10 11.10
CA HIS A 520 -5.65 -4.24 10.17
C HIS A 520 -5.14 -2.95 10.83
N LEU A 521 -5.91 -2.39 11.78
CA LEU A 521 -5.46 -1.27 12.61
C LEU A 521 -4.27 -1.69 13.45
N THR A 522 -4.38 -2.81 14.18
CA THR A 522 -3.28 -3.30 15.01
C THR A 522 -2.05 -3.69 14.19
N THR A 523 -2.23 -4.23 12.98
CA THR A 523 -1.09 -4.52 12.07
C THR A 523 -0.37 -3.22 11.67
N LEU A 524 -1.11 -2.15 11.40
CA LEU A 524 -0.55 -0.85 11.06
C LEU A 524 0.03 -0.12 12.28
N ASP A 525 -0.56 -0.33 13.47
CA ASP A 525 -0.16 0.26 14.75
C ASP A 525 0.95 -0.51 15.49
N ALA A 526 1.15 -1.81 15.24
CA ALA A 526 2.23 -2.60 15.84
C ALA A 526 3.62 -2.10 15.41
N VAL A 527 3.66 -1.21 14.42
CA VAL A 527 4.85 -0.44 14.02
C VAL A 527 5.03 0.82 14.88
N SER A 528 3.97 1.38 15.46
CA SER A 528 3.97 2.49 16.45
C SER A 528 4.13 2.01 17.90
N THR A 529 3.75 0.78 18.22
CA THR A 529 4.01 0.16 19.52
C THR A 529 4.56 -1.25 19.34
N GLY A 530 5.88 -1.39 19.41
CA GLY A 530 6.54 -2.68 19.28
C GLY A 530 6.13 -3.65 20.38
N THR A 531 5.27 -4.62 20.04
CA THR A 531 5.11 -5.85 20.81
C THR A 531 5.01 -7.03 19.85
N VAL A 532 6.13 -7.74 19.75
CA VAL A 532 6.14 -9.17 19.41
C VAL A 532 5.64 -9.89 20.66
N ALA A 533 4.58 -10.69 20.53
CA ALA A 533 4.17 -11.64 21.57
C ALA A 533 4.14 -13.07 20.99
N PRO A 534 4.43 -14.08 21.83
CA PRO A 534 4.84 -15.41 21.42
C PRO A 534 3.68 -16.42 21.38
N ASP A 535 3.94 -17.53 20.69
CA ASP A 535 3.19 -18.79 20.64
C ASP A 535 2.37 -19.12 21.91
N ALA A 536 1.10 -19.46 21.71
CA ALA A 536 0.39 -20.43 22.56
C ALA A 536 -0.89 -20.99 21.89
N THR A 537 -0.75 -22.21 21.38
CA THR A 537 -1.63 -23.38 21.60
C THR A 537 -3.15 -23.26 21.48
N ALA A 538 -3.66 -24.09 20.57
CA ALA A 538 -5.04 -24.54 20.43
C ALA A 538 -5.66 -25.09 21.73
N ASP A 539 -6.96 -24.83 21.90
CA ASP A 539 -7.94 -25.85 22.29
C ASP A 539 -9.36 -25.40 21.94
N GLY A 540 -10.15 -26.34 21.41
CA GLY A 540 -11.47 -26.10 20.85
C GLY A 540 -12.63 -26.34 21.82
N ALA A 541 -13.83 -25.99 21.35
CA ALA A 541 -15.07 -26.70 21.67
C ALA A 541 -16.14 -26.31 20.64
N ALA A 542 -16.74 -27.33 20.04
CA ALA A 542 -17.91 -27.24 19.20
C ALA A 542 -19.16 -26.93 20.03
N ASP A 543 -20.16 -26.29 19.41
CA ASP A 543 -21.53 -26.55 19.79
C ASP A 543 -22.49 -26.51 18.60
N SER A 544 -23.37 -27.50 18.63
CA SER A 544 -24.32 -27.93 17.61
C SER A 544 -25.69 -27.39 17.93
N TYR A 545 -26.49 -26.92 16.96
CA TYR A 545 -27.96 -26.92 17.10
C TYR A 545 -28.69 -27.05 15.77
N ALA A 546 -29.86 -27.67 15.90
CA ALA A 546 -30.61 -28.39 14.90
C ALA A 546 -31.52 -27.52 14.00
N VAL A 547 -31.89 -28.16 12.90
CA VAL A 547 -32.81 -27.74 11.84
C VAL A 547 -34.25 -27.63 12.35
N ALA A 548 -34.97 -26.61 11.89
CA ALA A 548 -36.43 -26.66 11.75
C ALA A 548 -36.89 -25.81 10.54
N ASN A 549 -37.63 -26.47 9.66
CA ASN A 549 -38.20 -25.99 8.39
C ASN A 549 -39.25 -24.89 8.56
N GLY A 550 -39.39 -24.03 7.54
CA GLY A 550 -40.52 -23.14 7.39
C GLY A 550 -40.32 -22.12 6.26
N ASP A 551 -40.87 -22.43 5.10
CA ASP A 551 -40.78 -21.71 3.82
C ASP A 551 -41.04 -20.20 3.88
N ARG A 552 -40.16 -19.44 3.22
CA ARG A 552 -40.46 -18.55 2.09
C ARG A 552 -39.16 -17.90 1.64
N ALA A 553 -38.59 -18.44 0.55
CA ALA A 553 -37.45 -17.88 -0.14
C ALA A 553 -37.79 -16.48 -0.68
N VAL A 554 -37.04 -15.48 -0.21
CA VAL A 554 -37.01 -14.15 -0.83
C VAL A 554 -35.64 -14.06 -1.49
N GLY A 555 -35.62 -14.21 -2.81
CA GLY A 555 -34.40 -14.16 -3.63
C GLY A 555 -33.67 -12.83 -3.42
N VAL A 556 -32.42 -12.92 -2.99
CA VAL A 556 -31.49 -11.79 -2.93
C VAL A 556 -30.78 -11.72 -4.27
N GLU A 557 -31.39 -11.04 -5.24
CA GLU A 557 -30.72 -10.59 -6.47
C GLU A 557 -30.64 -9.06 -6.47
N ARG A 558 -29.66 -8.48 -5.76
CA ARG A 558 -29.26 -7.06 -5.94
C ARG A 558 -27.76 -6.79 -5.75
N GLY A 559 -26.92 -7.81 -5.91
CA GLY A 559 -25.47 -7.65 -6.11
C GLY A 559 -25.18 -7.26 -7.56
N TRP A 560 -25.14 -5.96 -7.85
CA TRP A 560 -25.02 -5.45 -9.22
C TRP A 560 -23.89 -4.44 -9.31
N ILE A 561 -22.70 -4.93 -9.62
CA ILE A 561 -21.70 -4.30 -10.49
C ILE A 561 -20.86 -5.47 -11.01
N LEU A 562 -20.86 -5.72 -12.33
CA LEU A 562 -19.96 -6.64 -13.08
C LEU A 562 -20.26 -8.15 -13.25
N SER A 563 -21.39 -8.72 -12.79
CA SER A 563 -21.71 -10.12 -13.15
C SER A 563 -21.99 -10.36 -14.66
N LYS A 564 -22.02 -9.30 -15.48
CA LYS A 564 -22.14 -9.36 -16.95
C LYS A 564 -20.83 -9.09 -17.73
N ALA A 565 -19.70 -8.81 -17.08
CA ALA A 565 -18.42 -8.63 -17.80
C ALA A 565 -17.83 -9.94 -18.34
N MET A 566 -18.27 -11.10 -17.81
CA MET A 566 -17.76 -12.42 -18.22
C MET A 566 -18.10 -12.84 -19.67
N GLY A 567 -18.86 -12.04 -20.42
CA GLY A 567 -19.33 -12.39 -21.77
C GLY A 567 -18.43 -11.99 -22.93
N TYR A 568 -17.52 -11.02 -22.77
CA TYR A 568 -16.89 -10.35 -23.93
C TYR A 568 -15.49 -10.84 -24.33
N LEU A 569 -14.89 -11.76 -23.57
CA LEU A 569 -13.66 -12.43 -23.98
C LEU A 569 -13.89 -13.86 -24.51
N SER A 570 -15.17 -14.24 -24.70
CA SER A 570 -15.57 -15.42 -25.47
C SER A 570 -15.46 -15.11 -26.97
N PRO A 571 -14.90 -15.99 -27.81
CA PRO A 571 -14.75 -15.72 -29.26
C PRO A 571 -16.06 -15.71 -30.06
N GLU A 572 -17.21 -15.95 -29.44
CA GLU A 572 -18.48 -16.11 -30.14
C GLU A 572 -19.59 -15.30 -29.47
N LEU A 573 -19.75 -14.05 -29.91
CA LEU A 573 -21.02 -13.34 -30.07
C LEU A 573 -20.82 -12.06 -30.90
#